data_AF-V3ZQC7-F1
#
_entry.id   AF-V3ZQC7-F1
#
_cell.length_a   1.000
_cell.length_b   1.000
_cell.length_c   1.000
_cell.angle_alpha   90.00
_cell.angle_beta   90.00
_cell.angle_gamma   90.00
#
_symmetry.space_group_name_H-M   'P 1'
#
loop_
_entity.id
_entity.type
_entity.pdbx_description
1 polymer ?
#
loop_
_entity_poly.entity_id
_entity_poly.type
_entity_poly.pdbx_seq_one_letter_code
_entity_poly.pdbx_strand_id
1 'polypeptide(L)'
;VSVYHYIILVSIYHYLALVSIYHYLVLVSIYHYLVLVSIYHYLVLVSVYHYIILVSIYNYLVLVSIYHYLVLVSIYHYLVLVSIYHYLVLVSIY
;
A
#
# COMPACT_ATOMS: atom_id res chain seq x y z
N VAL A 1 -7.10 -18.64 -2.96
CA VAL A 1 -7.63 -18.41 -4.32
C VAL A 1 -8.71 -17.35 -4.21
N SER A 2 -8.44 -16.13 -4.65
CA SER A 2 -9.45 -15.07 -4.81
C SER A 2 -9.19 -14.46 -6.17
N VAL A 3 -10.16 -14.61 -7.08
CA VAL A 3 -9.93 -14.38 -8.51
C VAL A 3 -10.18 -12.93 -8.88
N TYR A 4 -11.13 -12.21 -8.27
CA TYR A 4 -11.24 -10.73 -8.33
C TYR A 4 -12.14 -10.24 -7.17
N HIS A 5 -11.65 -9.37 -6.26
CA HIS A 5 -12.51 -8.74 -5.23
C HIS A 5 -12.13 -7.28 -4.95
N TYR A 6 -13.13 -6.52 -4.47
CA TYR A 6 -12.99 -5.17 -3.95
C TYR A 6 -13.09 -5.20 -2.42
N ILE A 7 -12.12 -4.58 -1.73
CA ILE A 7 -12.03 -4.60 -0.25
C ILE A 7 -11.89 -3.17 0.26
N ILE A 8 -12.68 -2.83 1.30
CA ILE A 8 -12.51 -1.60 2.09
C ILE A 8 -12.21 -2.00 3.52
N LEU A 9 -11.18 -1.39 4.11
CA LEU A 9 -10.85 -1.55 5.53
C LEU A 9 -10.66 -0.18 6.19
N VAL A 10 -11.17 -0.04 7.41
CA VAL A 10 -10.98 1.16 8.26
C VAL A 10 -10.52 0.73 9.65
N SER A 11 -9.42 1.29 10.16
CA SER A 11 -8.87 0.93 11.47
C SER A 11 -8.09 2.07 12.14
N ILE A 12 -7.85 1.98 13.47
CA ILE A 12 -7.22 3.06 14.26
C ILE A 12 -5.90 2.61 14.94
N TYR A 13 -5.73 1.31 15.23
CA TYR A 13 -4.47 0.75 15.75
C TYR A 13 -4.40 -0.74 15.41
N HIS A 14 -3.47 -1.16 14.54
CA HIS A 14 -3.21 -2.59 14.28
C HIS A 14 -1.88 -2.81 13.52
N TYR A 15 -1.50 -4.08 13.35
CA TYR A 15 -0.52 -4.57 12.38
C TYR A 15 -1.22 -5.43 11.30
N LEU A 16 -1.07 -5.12 10.01
CA LEU A 16 -1.75 -5.86 8.93
C LEU A 16 -0.72 -6.44 7.98
N ALA A 17 -0.83 -7.74 7.75
CA ALA A 17 -0.16 -8.42 6.66
C ALA A 17 -1.22 -8.98 5.70
N LEU A 18 -1.12 -8.65 4.42
CA LEU A 18 -2.03 -9.12 3.39
C LEU A 18 -1.27 -9.69 2.20
N VAL A 19 -1.73 -10.83 1.69
CA VAL A 19 -1.27 -11.44 0.44
C VAL A 19 -2.48 -11.63 -0.48
N SER A 20 -2.44 -11.04 -1.68
CA SER A 20 -3.57 -11.08 -2.60
C SER A 20 -3.14 -11.10 -4.07
N ILE A 21 -4.02 -11.60 -4.94
CA ILE A 21 -3.82 -11.69 -6.39
C ILE A 21 -5.09 -11.11 -7.04
N TYR A 22 -4.97 -10.07 -7.87
CA TYR A 22 -6.08 -9.36 -8.56
C TYR A 22 -7.15 -8.68 -7.68
N HIS A 23 -6.85 -7.53 -7.08
CA HIS A 23 -7.82 -6.83 -6.22
C HIS A 23 -7.91 -5.31 -6.52
N TYR A 24 -8.89 -4.66 -5.90
CA TYR A 24 -8.89 -3.22 -5.62
C TYR A 24 -9.05 -3.05 -4.11
N LEU A 25 -8.17 -2.30 -3.47
CA LEU A 25 -8.13 -2.15 -2.01
C LEU A 25 -8.17 -0.67 -1.66
N VAL A 26 -9.11 -0.30 -0.79
CA VAL A 26 -9.09 0.97 -0.09
C VAL A 26 -8.81 0.69 1.37
N LEU A 27 -7.80 1.35 1.91
CA LEU A 27 -7.51 1.34 3.32
C LEU A 27 -7.50 2.78 3.85
N VAL A 28 -8.20 2.98 4.97
CA VAL A 28 -8.14 4.21 5.75
C VAL A 28 -7.71 3.86 7.15
N SER A 29 -6.57 4.36 7.60
CA SER A 29 -6.06 3.97 8.91
C SER A 29 -5.31 5.08 9.65
N ILE A 30 -5.35 5.01 10.97
CA ILE A 30 -4.57 5.85 11.89
C ILE A 30 -3.60 4.88 12.62
N TYR A 31 -2.34 5.26 12.85
CA TYR A 31 -1.28 4.48 13.52
C TYR A 31 -1.17 2.98 13.18
N HIS A 32 -0.41 2.63 12.14
CA HIS A 32 -0.34 1.23 11.71
C HIS A 32 0.97 0.84 11.02
N TYR A 33 1.35 -0.45 11.14
CA TYR A 33 2.40 -1.08 10.35
C TYR A 33 1.79 -2.06 9.34
N LEU A 34 1.98 -1.80 8.05
CA LEU A 34 1.37 -2.57 6.97
C LEU A 34 2.42 -3.27 6.10
N VAL A 35 2.18 -4.55 5.82
CA VAL A 35 2.91 -5.32 4.81
C VAL A 35 1.93 -5.86 3.79
N LEU A 36 2.12 -5.48 2.53
CA LEU A 36 1.31 -5.98 1.43
C LEU A 36 2.19 -6.64 0.39
N VAL A 37 1.87 -7.89 0.04
CA VAL A 37 2.45 -8.62 -1.09
C VAL A 37 1.34 -8.90 -2.09
N SER A 38 1.47 -8.37 -3.30
CA SER A 38 0.38 -8.46 -4.29
C SER A 38 0.82 -8.60 -5.74
N ILE A 39 -0.03 -9.22 -6.55
CA ILE A 39 0.15 -9.36 -8.00
C ILE A 39 -1.10 -8.80 -8.68
N TYR A 40 -0.96 -7.75 -9.49
CA TYR A 40 -2.04 -6.98 -10.16
C TYR A 40 -3.03 -6.30 -9.20
N HIS A 41 -2.74 -5.06 -8.80
CA HIS A 41 -3.56 -4.36 -7.82
C HIS A 41 -3.68 -2.86 -8.07
N TYR A 42 -4.87 -2.31 -7.81
CA TYR A 42 -5.04 -0.89 -7.51
C TYR A 42 -5.22 -0.70 -6.01
N LEU A 43 -4.34 0.09 -5.40
CA LEU A 43 -4.35 0.39 -3.96
C LEU A 43 -4.58 1.90 -3.75
N VAL A 44 -5.58 2.23 -2.94
CA VAL A 44 -5.72 3.57 -2.34
C VAL A 44 -5.50 3.45 -0.85
N LEU A 45 -4.57 4.24 -0.34
CA LEU A 45 -4.32 4.34 1.08
C LEU A 45 -4.39 5.79 1.54
N VAL A 46 -5.22 6.01 2.56
CA VAL A 46 -5.27 7.27 3.32
C VAL A 46 -4.85 6.98 4.74
N SER A 47 -3.73 7.56 5.20
CA SER A 47 -3.17 7.17 6.50
C SER A 47 -2.46 8.28 7.28
N VAL A 48 -2.45 8.15 8.62
CA VAL A 48 -1.79 9.09 9.54
C VAL A 48 -0.86 8.32 10.49
N TYR A 49 0.45 8.61 10.47
CA TYR A 49 1.54 7.94 11.22
C TYR A 49 1.73 6.45 10.92
N HIS A 50 2.41 6.09 9.83
CA HIS A 50 2.49 4.69 9.41
C HIS A 50 3.88 4.25 8.97
N TYR A 51 4.08 2.93 8.97
CA TYR A 51 5.16 2.26 8.26
C TYR A 51 4.55 1.27 7.28
N ILE A 52 4.94 1.33 6.01
CA ILE A 52 4.41 0.45 4.96
C ILE A 52 5.56 -0.22 4.21
N ILE A 53 5.42 -1.52 4.03
CA ILE A 53 6.17 -2.29 3.03
C ILE A 53 5.19 -2.80 1.98
N LEU A 54 5.46 -2.47 0.73
CA LEU A 54 4.72 -2.97 -0.42
C LEU A 54 5.68 -3.71 -1.37
N VAL A 55 5.38 -4.98 -1.65
CA VAL A 55 6.05 -5.79 -2.67
C VAL A 55 5.03 -6.16 -3.74
N SER A 56 5.29 -5.79 -5.00
CA SER A 56 4.29 -6.01 -6.06
C SER A 56 4.84 -6.16 -7.47
N ILE A 57 4.09 -6.84 -8.35
CA ILE A 57 4.55 -7.15 -9.71
C ILE A 57 3.85 -6.29 -10.79
N TYR A 58 2.65 -5.76 -10.53
CA TYR A 58 1.94 -4.81 -11.42
C TYR A 58 0.93 -3.98 -10.63
N ASN A 59 1.27 -2.76 -10.21
CA ASN A 59 0.39 -2.01 -9.30
C ASN A 59 0.20 -0.54 -9.69
N TYR A 60 -0.98 -0.03 -9.32
CA TYR A 60 -1.25 1.40 -9.24
C TYR A 60 -1.48 1.74 -7.77
N LEU A 61 -0.70 2.67 -7.22
CA LEU A 61 -0.81 3.10 -5.83
C LEU A 61 -1.10 4.59 -5.76
N VAL A 62 -2.17 4.93 -5.04
CA VAL A 62 -2.40 6.27 -4.52
C VAL A 62 -2.18 6.24 -3.01
N LEU A 63 -1.24 7.05 -2.53
CA LEU A 63 -0.99 7.23 -1.12
C LEU A 63 -1.19 8.70 -0.74
N VAL A 64 -2.11 8.93 0.19
CA VAL A 64 -2.29 10.22 0.87
C VAL A 64 -1.97 10.01 2.33
N SER A 65 -0.88 10.60 2.83
CA SER A 65 -0.46 10.34 4.21
C SER A 65 0.22 11.50 4.94
N ILE A 66 0.10 11.48 6.27
CA ILE A 66 0.72 12.45 7.18
C ILE A 66 1.62 11.66 8.15
N TYR A 67 2.95 11.84 8.01
CA TYR A 67 4.03 11.07 8.67
C TYR A 67 4.10 9.59 8.27
N HIS A 68 5.05 9.26 7.40
CA HIS A 68 5.14 7.92 6.85
C HIS A 68 6.55 7.42 6.53
N TYR A 69 6.77 6.11 6.65
CA TYR A 69 7.94 5.42 6.07
C TYR A 69 7.50 4.36 5.07
N LEU A 70 7.78 4.57 3.77
CA LEU A 70 7.41 3.66 2.68
C LEU A 70 8.62 2.93 2.12
N VAL A 71 8.53 1.60 2.06
CA VAL A 71 9.36 0.76 1.20
C VAL A 71 8.48 0.18 0.12
N LEU A 72 8.83 0.46 -1.13
CA LEU A 72 8.17 -0.10 -2.31
C LEU A 72 9.19 -0.87 -3.13
N VAL A 73 8.95 -2.17 -3.31
CA VAL A 73 9.66 -3.02 -4.26
C VAL A 73 8.68 -3.43 -5.35
N SER A 74 8.95 -3.03 -6.59
CA SER A 74 8.03 -3.29 -7.70
C SER A 74 8.70 -3.63 -9.02
N ILE A 75 8.02 -4.39 -9.87
CA ILE A 75 8.45 -4.64 -11.26
C ILE A 75 7.82 -3.61 -12.20
N TYR A 76 6.49 -3.49 -12.19
CA TYR A 76 5.76 -2.45 -12.92
C TYR A 76 4.83 -1.67 -11.98
N HIS A 77 5.01 -0.35 -11.91
CA HIS A 77 4.25 0.46 -10.95
C HIS A 77 3.96 1.88 -11.42
N TYR A 78 2.78 2.38 -11.06
CA TYR A 78 2.44 3.79 -11.09
C TYR A 78 2.14 4.31 -9.68
N LEU A 79 2.89 5.32 -9.23
CA LEU A 79 2.79 5.88 -7.88
C LEU A 79 2.29 7.33 -7.93
N VAL A 80 1.24 7.61 -7.18
CA VAL A 80 0.88 8.98 -6.77
C VAL A 80 1.02 9.06 -5.26
N LEU A 81 1.88 9.98 -4.81
CA LEU A 81 2.13 10.21 -3.40
C LEU A 81 1.83 11.68 -3.06
N VAL A 82 0.93 11.89 -2.12
CA VAL A 82 0.70 13.18 -1.47
C VAL A 82 1.04 13.01 0.00
N SER A 83 2.12 13.62 0.46
CA SER A 83 2.56 13.49 1.85
C SER A 83 3.21 14.75 2.41
N ILE A 84 3.10 14.94 3.72
CA ILE A 84 3.69 16.09 4.44
C ILE A 84 5.09 15.75 4.97
N TYR A 85 5.24 14.58 5.60
CA TYR A 85 6.51 14.10 6.17
C TYR A 85 6.71 12.64 5.80
N HIS A 86 7.77 12.33 5.04
CA HIS A 86 7.99 10.97 4.60
C HIS A 86 9.46 10.58 4.46
N TYR A 87 9.69 9.28 4.59
CA TYR A 87 10.85 8.59 4.03
C TYR A 87 10.35 7.59 2.99
N LEU A 88 10.93 7.60 1.80
CA LEU A 88 10.56 6.73 0.69
C LEU A 88 11.78 5.99 0.17
N VAL A 89 11.69 4.66 0.10
CA VAL A 89 12.60 3.82 -0.67
C VAL A 89 11.80 3.15 -1.77
N LEU A 90 12.24 3.36 -3.01
CA LEU A 90 11.68 2.73 -4.20
C LEU A 90 12.74 1.86 -4.86
N VAL A 91 12.45 0.58 -5.03
CA VAL A 91 13.25 -0.36 -5.82
C VAL A 91 12.39 -0.84 -6.98
N SER A 92 12.79 -0.48 -8.21
CA SER A 92 12.14 -0.94 -9.43
C SER A 92 13.02 -1.98 -10.12
N ILE A 93 12.44 -3.10 -10.53
CA ILE A 93 13.11 -4.14 -11.31
C ILE A 93 12.51 -4.11 -12.71
N TYR A 94 13.31 -3.80 -13.72
CA TYR A 94 12.88 -3.76 -15.14
C TYR A 94 12.96 -5.14 -15.78
#